data_AF-A0A7C3MQW5-F1
#
_entry.id   AF-A0A7C3MQW5-F1
#
_cell.length_a   1.000
_cell.length_b   1.000
_cell.length_c   1.000
_cell.angle_alpha   90.00
_cell.angle_beta   90.00
_cell.angle_gamma   90.00
#
_symmetry.space_group_name_H-M   'P 1'
#
loop_
_entity.id
_entity.type
_entity.pdbx_description
1 polymer ?
#
loop_
_entity_poly.entity_id
_entity_poly.type
_entity_poly.pdbx_seq_one_letter_code
_entity_poly.pdbx_strand_id
1 'polypeptide(L)'
;CGYTYGANGIWQVNRKDKPFGPSPHGMSWGDTPWEVAYKLPGSKQLGIARRLLERYRWWKFELHPEWVEVEVSEENKKNRYYPYCAGIPGEVRIVYIPLFYNNFKIKGIEEGISYRAYLFNPADGSELDIGKVVPDGEGKWQLPELVEGSGVRLPIYQDWILVLEAR
;
A
#
# COMPACT_ATOMS: atom_id res chain seq x y z
N CYS A 1 13.51 8.01 -7.67
CA CYS A 1 13.48 7.87 -6.19
C CYS A 1 13.30 6.39 -5.83
N GLY A 2 13.37 6.03 -4.55
CA GLY A 2 13.24 4.64 -4.06
C GLY A 2 13.00 4.62 -2.54
N TYR A 3 13.00 3.44 -1.93
CA TYR A 3 12.82 3.26 -0.48
C TYR A 3 13.93 2.39 0.10
N THR A 4 14.36 2.68 1.33
CA THR A 4 15.35 1.87 2.07
C THR A 4 14.68 1.26 3.28
N TYR A 5 14.92 -0.03 3.51
CA TYR A 5 14.42 -0.75 4.68
C TYR A 5 15.47 -0.77 5.80
N GLY A 6 15.00 -0.71 7.04
CA GLY A 6 15.82 -0.90 8.23
C GLY A 6 15.10 -1.78 9.26
N ALA A 7 15.87 -2.59 9.98
CA ALA A 7 15.40 -3.33 11.14
C ALA A 7 16.40 -3.15 12.28
N ASN A 8 15.88 -2.93 13.49
CA ASN A 8 16.68 -2.59 14.67
C ASN A 8 17.89 -3.55 14.87
N GLY A 9 17.65 -4.86 14.91
CA GLY A 9 18.72 -5.84 15.13
C GLY A 9 19.75 -5.94 14.00
N ILE A 10 19.38 -5.56 12.76
CA ILE A 10 20.30 -5.58 11.61
C ILE A 10 21.20 -4.34 11.62
N TRP A 11 20.61 -3.15 11.78
CA TRP A 11 21.37 -1.89 11.73
C TRP A 11 22.41 -1.79 12.86
N GLN A 12 22.11 -2.35 14.03
CA GLN A 12 23.04 -2.39 15.18
C GLN A 12 23.96 -3.61 15.16
N VAL A 13 23.70 -4.61 14.30
CA VAL A 13 24.41 -5.90 14.29
C VAL A 13 24.43 -6.55 15.69
N ASN A 14 23.28 -6.52 16.37
CA ASN A 14 23.13 -7.07 17.72
C ASN A 14 23.50 -8.55 17.72
N ARG A 15 24.47 -8.98 18.52
CA ARG A 15 24.74 -10.41 18.72
C ARG A 15 23.96 -10.90 19.93
N LYS A 16 23.59 -12.17 19.93
CA LYS A 16 22.84 -12.80 21.04
C LYS A 16 23.51 -12.63 22.41
N ASP A 17 24.84 -12.67 22.45
CA ASP A 17 25.66 -12.57 23.67
C ASP A 17 26.16 -11.14 23.95
N LYS A 18 26.01 -10.24 22.98
CA LYS A 18 26.55 -8.88 23.03
C LYS A 18 25.63 -7.95 22.24
N PRO A 19 24.55 -7.44 22.86
CA PRO A 19 23.76 -6.39 22.25
C PRO A 19 24.65 -5.15 22.06
N PHE A 20 24.29 -4.31 21.10
CA PHE A 20 25.03 -3.09 20.79
C PHE A 20 25.04 -2.10 21.97
N GLY A 21 23.97 -2.13 22.77
CA GLY A 21 23.84 -1.32 23.97
C GLY A 21 23.20 0.05 23.70
N PRO A 22 23.21 0.93 24.71
CA PRO A 22 22.53 2.21 24.66
C PRO A 22 23.12 3.13 23.57
N SER A 23 22.24 3.83 22.87
CA SER A 23 22.60 4.97 22.04
C SER A 23 23.17 6.12 22.90
N PRO A 24 23.79 7.17 22.31
CA PRO A 24 24.38 8.29 23.06
C PRO A 24 23.44 8.98 24.07
N HIS A 25 22.13 8.80 23.93
CA HIS A 25 21.09 9.36 24.80
C HIS A 25 20.67 8.39 25.92
N GLY A 26 21.40 7.29 26.12
CA GLY A 26 21.23 6.36 27.25
C GLY A 26 20.24 5.22 27.03
N MET A 27 19.44 5.23 25.96
CA MET A 27 18.47 4.17 25.65
C MET A 27 18.94 3.25 24.51
N SER A 28 18.70 1.93 24.65
CA SER A 28 18.82 0.95 23.56
C SER A 28 17.54 0.97 22.71
N TRP A 29 17.70 0.86 21.39
CA TRP A 29 16.56 0.74 20.46
C TRP A 29 15.98 -0.68 20.40
N GLY A 30 16.61 -1.62 21.09
CA GLY A 30 16.21 -3.02 21.15
C GLY A 30 17.43 -3.95 21.11
N ASP A 31 17.25 -5.15 21.65
CA ASP A 31 18.32 -6.14 21.79
C ASP A 31 18.07 -7.39 20.92
N THR A 32 17.15 -7.29 19.95
CA THR A 32 16.85 -8.39 19.03
C THR A 32 18.13 -8.75 18.25
N PRO A 33 18.63 -9.99 18.33
CA PRO A 33 19.83 -10.38 17.59
C PRO A 33 19.65 -10.28 16.08
N TRP A 34 20.70 -9.91 15.36
CA TRP A 34 20.65 -9.75 13.90
C TRP A 34 20.24 -11.06 13.22
N GLU A 35 20.63 -12.22 13.77
CA GLU A 35 20.29 -13.57 13.28
C GLU A 35 18.78 -13.87 13.33
N VAL A 36 18.06 -13.14 14.19
CA VAL A 36 16.60 -13.15 14.27
C VAL A 36 16.03 -12.05 13.37
N ALA A 37 16.58 -10.84 13.47
CA ALA A 37 16.08 -9.67 12.76
C ALA A 37 16.11 -9.83 11.23
N TYR A 38 17.13 -10.48 10.65
CA TYR A 38 17.21 -10.68 9.19
C TYR A 38 16.10 -11.58 8.64
N LYS A 39 15.47 -12.39 9.50
CA LYS A 39 14.37 -13.30 9.12
C LYS A 39 13.00 -12.64 9.26
N LEU A 40 12.91 -11.43 9.80
CA LEU A 40 11.65 -10.69 9.88
C LEU A 40 11.10 -10.41 8.48
N PRO A 41 9.78 -10.36 8.30
CA PRO A 41 9.16 -10.32 6.98
C PRO A 41 9.38 -9.00 6.21
N GLY A 42 9.78 -7.92 6.89
CA GLY A 42 9.80 -6.57 6.29
C GLY A 42 10.68 -6.44 5.04
N SER A 43 11.86 -7.07 5.01
CA SER A 43 12.72 -7.05 3.82
C SER A 43 12.09 -7.80 2.64
N LYS A 44 11.42 -8.92 2.89
CA LYS A 44 10.65 -9.67 1.89
C LYS A 44 9.48 -8.84 1.36
N GLN A 45 8.77 -8.13 2.25
CA GLN A 45 7.66 -7.23 1.89
C GLN A 45 8.13 -6.06 1.03
N LEU A 46 9.32 -5.49 1.30
CA LEU A 46 9.91 -4.49 0.40
C LEU A 46 10.18 -5.08 -1.00
N GLY A 47 10.68 -6.32 -1.06
CA GLY A 47 10.84 -7.04 -2.33
C GLY A 47 9.53 -7.29 -3.07
N ILE A 48 8.44 -7.53 -2.33
CA ILE A 48 7.07 -7.66 -2.89
C ILE A 48 6.63 -6.32 -3.50
N ALA A 49 6.76 -5.21 -2.77
CA ALA A 49 6.40 -3.88 -3.27
C ALA A 49 7.21 -3.49 -4.51
N ARG A 50 8.52 -3.77 -4.53
CA ARG A 50 9.38 -3.57 -5.70
C ARG A 50 8.85 -4.34 -6.92
N ARG A 51 8.53 -5.63 -6.76
CA ARG A 51 8.04 -6.47 -7.86
C ARG A 51 6.70 -5.99 -8.42
N LEU A 52 5.85 -5.36 -7.61
CA LEU A 52 4.62 -4.74 -8.11
C LEU A 52 4.94 -3.51 -8.98
N LEU A 53 5.78 -2.60 -8.50
CA LEU A 53 6.13 -1.37 -9.23
C LEU A 53 6.89 -1.65 -10.54
N GLU A 54 7.76 -2.66 -10.56
CA GLU A 54 8.53 -3.05 -11.76
C GLU A 54 7.66 -3.59 -12.91
N ARG A 55 6.37 -3.88 -12.68
CA ARG A 55 5.42 -4.22 -13.75
C ARG A 55 5.05 -3.03 -14.63
N TYR A 56 5.25 -1.81 -14.11
CA TYR A 56 4.84 -0.58 -14.75
C TYR A 56 6.04 0.32 -15.00
N ARG A 57 5.86 1.33 -15.87
CA ARG A 57 6.84 2.41 -16.07
C ARG A 57 6.79 3.39 -14.90
N TRP A 58 7.03 2.90 -13.68
CA TRP A 58 6.83 3.63 -12.42
C TRP A 58 7.60 4.96 -12.36
N TRP A 59 8.67 5.12 -13.12
CA TRP A 59 9.41 6.38 -13.27
C TRP A 59 8.61 7.49 -13.98
N LYS A 60 7.45 7.17 -14.56
CA LYS A 60 6.50 8.14 -15.14
C LYS A 60 5.31 8.43 -14.22
N PHE A 61 5.25 7.83 -13.03
CA PHE A 61 4.10 8.02 -12.15
C PHE A 61 4.02 9.46 -11.66
N GLU A 62 2.81 9.99 -11.66
CA GLU A 62 2.46 11.27 -11.07
C GLU A 62 1.55 11.03 -9.85
N LEU A 63 1.61 11.94 -8.87
CA LEU A 63 0.73 11.89 -7.71
C LEU A 63 -0.67 12.38 -8.12
N HIS A 64 -1.69 11.59 -7.77
CA HIS A 64 -3.08 11.90 -8.09
C HIS A 64 -4.00 11.76 -6.88
N PRO A 65 -3.81 12.55 -5.80
CA PRO A 65 -4.70 12.52 -4.64
C PRO A 65 -6.16 12.83 -5.03
N GLU A 66 -6.40 13.61 -6.09
CA GLU A 66 -7.72 13.95 -6.61
C GLU A 66 -8.50 12.76 -7.20
N TRP A 67 -7.81 11.66 -7.53
CA TRP A 67 -8.43 10.42 -7.99
C TRP A 67 -9.09 9.61 -6.87
N VAL A 68 -8.92 9.97 -5.60
CA VAL A 68 -9.52 9.26 -4.47
C VAL A 68 -10.47 10.18 -3.72
N GLU A 69 -11.73 9.78 -3.65
CA GLU A 69 -12.74 10.37 -2.77
C GLU A 69 -12.83 9.52 -1.51
N VAL A 70 -12.46 10.11 -0.37
CA VAL A 70 -12.46 9.42 0.92
C VAL A 70 -12.63 10.44 2.04
N GLU A 71 -13.42 10.07 3.06
CA GLU A 71 -13.54 10.88 4.27
C GLU A 71 -12.32 10.66 5.16
N VAL A 72 -11.67 11.75 5.56
CA VAL A 72 -10.45 11.71 6.40
C VAL A 72 -10.63 12.69 7.55
N SER A 73 -10.49 12.20 8.79
CA SER A 73 -10.49 13.06 9.98
C SER A 73 -9.29 14.01 9.99
N GLU A 74 -9.41 15.16 10.65
CA GLU A 74 -8.30 16.10 10.79
C GLU A 74 -7.06 15.49 11.49
N GLU A 75 -7.29 14.57 12.44
CA GLU A 75 -6.23 13.81 13.09
C GLU A 75 -5.48 12.91 12.10
N ASN A 76 -6.20 12.16 11.28
CA ASN A 76 -5.59 11.30 10.26
C ASN A 76 -4.86 12.11 9.18
N LYS A 77 -5.39 13.28 8.79
CA LYS A 77 -4.68 14.22 7.90
C LYS A 77 -3.36 14.67 8.51
N LYS A 78 -3.38 15.11 9.77
CA LYS A 78 -2.17 15.53 10.52
C LYS A 78 -1.15 14.40 10.61
N ASN A 79 -1.60 13.18 10.86
CA ASN A 79 -0.77 11.99 10.99
C ASN A 79 -0.38 11.35 9.65
N ARG A 80 -0.80 11.93 8.51
CA ARG A 80 -0.53 11.39 7.17
C ARG A 80 -1.03 9.95 7.01
N TYR A 81 -2.15 9.64 7.64
CA TYR A 81 -2.74 8.31 7.67
C TYR A 81 -4.01 8.29 6.83
N TYR A 82 -3.87 8.25 5.51
CA TYR A 82 -4.97 8.22 4.55
C TYR A 82 -4.51 7.58 3.23
N PRO A 83 -5.43 7.20 2.32
CA PRO A 83 -5.04 6.61 1.04
C PRO A 83 -4.14 7.51 0.19
N TYR A 84 -3.13 6.90 -0.45
CA TYR A 84 -2.23 7.58 -1.37
C TYR A 84 -2.40 7.01 -2.77
N CYS A 85 -2.52 7.88 -3.77
CA CYS A 85 -2.75 7.48 -5.15
C CYS A 85 -1.70 8.09 -6.08
N ALA A 86 -1.17 7.26 -6.97
CA ALA A 86 -0.27 7.65 -8.03
C ALA A 86 -0.48 6.75 -9.25
N GLY A 87 -0.10 7.22 -10.43
CA GLY A 87 -0.26 6.45 -11.64
C GLY A 87 0.11 7.19 -12.90
N ILE A 88 -0.30 6.64 -14.03
CA ILE A 88 -0.15 7.23 -15.36
C ILE A 88 -1.57 7.27 -15.95
N PRO A 89 -2.11 8.47 -16.24
CA PRO A 89 -3.45 8.61 -16.83
C PRO A 89 -3.61 7.73 -18.08
N GLY A 90 -4.76 7.07 -18.20
CA GLY A 90 -5.05 6.13 -19.28
C GLY A 90 -4.30 4.79 -19.26
N GLU A 91 -3.41 4.55 -18.29
CA GLU A 91 -2.61 3.30 -18.23
C GLU A 91 -2.76 2.56 -16.91
N VAL A 92 -2.48 3.21 -15.78
CA VAL A 92 -2.48 2.54 -14.47
C VAL A 92 -2.74 3.52 -13.34
N ARG A 93 -3.49 3.08 -12.33
CA ARG A 93 -3.63 3.75 -11.04
C ARG A 93 -3.27 2.79 -9.93
N ILE A 94 -2.43 3.21 -9.00
CA ILE A 94 -2.06 2.46 -7.79
C ILE A 94 -2.49 3.29 -6.59
N VAL A 95 -3.34 2.70 -5.76
CA VAL A 95 -3.85 3.30 -4.53
C VAL A 95 -3.39 2.46 -3.34
N TYR A 96 -2.52 3.01 -2.51
CA TYR A 96 -2.23 2.44 -1.20
C TYR A 96 -3.33 2.83 -0.22
N ILE A 97 -3.93 1.84 0.44
CA ILE A 97 -5.07 1.98 1.33
C ILE A 97 -4.62 1.52 2.72
N PRO A 98 -4.42 2.45 3.68
CA PRO A 98 -4.13 2.09 5.06
C PRO A 98 -5.29 1.31 5.69
N LEU A 99 -4.98 0.58 6.78
CA LEU A 99 -6.01 -0.04 7.61
C LEU A 99 -7.09 0.98 8.00
N PHE A 100 -8.35 0.52 8.08
CA PHE A 100 -9.56 1.30 8.37
C PHE A 100 -10.15 2.14 7.23
N TYR A 101 -9.54 2.18 6.04
CA TYR A 101 -10.12 2.86 4.87
C TYR A 101 -10.89 1.90 3.94
N ASN A 102 -11.97 1.30 4.45
CA ASN A 102 -12.82 0.37 3.70
C ASN A 102 -13.85 1.06 2.79
N ASN A 103 -14.07 2.37 2.95
CA ASN A 103 -15.05 3.13 2.16
C ASN A 103 -14.38 4.30 1.45
N PHE A 104 -14.20 4.18 0.14
CA PHE A 104 -13.63 5.20 -0.74
C PHE A 104 -14.19 5.01 -2.16
N LYS A 105 -14.06 6.03 -3.01
CA LYS A 105 -14.34 5.94 -4.44
C LYS A 105 -13.12 6.38 -5.24
N ILE A 106 -12.92 5.75 -6.39
CA ILE A 106 -11.98 6.22 -7.40
C ILE A 106 -12.74 7.16 -8.33
N LYS A 107 -12.19 8.35 -8.58
CA LYS A 107 -12.82 9.40 -9.37
C LYS A 107 -12.14 9.59 -10.72
N GLY A 108 -12.88 10.16 -11.67
CA GLY A 108 -12.34 10.61 -12.94
C GLY A 108 -11.81 9.46 -13.78
N ILE A 109 -12.46 8.29 -13.73
CA ILE A 109 -12.17 7.17 -14.64
C ILE A 109 -12.39 7.68 -16.07
N GLU A 110 -11.35 7.61 -16.91
CA GLU A 110 -11.36 8.19 -18.25
C GLU A 110 -12.35 7.49 -19.17
N GLU A 111 -13.15 8.26 -19.90
CA GLU A 111 -14.06 7.73 -20.92
C GLU A 111 -13.28 7.00 -22.03
N GLY A 112 -13.83 5.88 -22.51
CA GLY A 112 -13.23 5.08 -23.57
C GLY A 112 -12.05 4.20 -23.14
N ILE A 113 -11.58 4.28 -21.89
CA ILE A 113 -10.55 3.40 -21.35
C ILE A 113 -11.19 2.27 -20.54
N SER A 114 -10.86 1.02 -20.86
CA SER A 114 -11.33 -0.15 -20.11
C SER A 114 -10.30 -0.54 -19.06
N TYR A 115 -10.59 -0.26 -17.79
CA TYR A 115 -9.73 -0.70 -16.69
C TYR A 115 -10.18 -2.05 -16.11
N ARG A 116 -9.21 -2.85 -15.68
CA ARG A 116 -9.39 -3.97 -14.73
C ARG A 116 -8.86 -3.56 -13.37
N ALA A 117 -9.60 -3.88 -12.32
CA ALA A 117 -9.18 -3.70 -10.94
C ALA A 117 -8.74 -5.03 -10.30
N TYR A 118 -7.73 -4.96 -9.44
CA TYR A 118 -7.38 -6.03 -8.50
C TYR A 118 -6.85 -5.45 -7.18
N LEU A 119 -7.06 -6.18 -6.09
CA LEU A 119 -6.42 -5.90 -4.80
C LEU A 119 -5.13 -6.71 -4.69
N PHE A 120 -4.07 -6.07 -4.25
CA PHE A 120 -2.76 -6.65 -4.01
C PHE A 120 -2.44 -6.59 -2.52
N ASN A 121 -2.10 -7.74 -1.94
CA ASN A 121 -1.72 -7.85 -0.54
C ASN A 121 -0.24 -7.48 -0.36
N PRO A 122 0.10 -6.35 0.29
CA PRO A 122 1.50 -5.95 0.47
C PRO A 122 2.29 -6.88 1.41
N ALA A 123 1.61 -7.68 2.24
CA ALA A 123 2.25 -8.56 3.22
C ALA A 123 2.83 -9.84 2.59
N ASP A 124 2.18 -10.40 1.57
CA ASP A 124 2.56 -11.67 0.94
C ASP A 124 2.63 -11.65 -0.59
N GLY A 125 2.08 -10.63 -1.25
CA GLY A 125 2.05 -10.45 -2.69
C GLY A 125 0.91 -11.19 -3.40
N SER A 126 -0.05 -11.73 -2.66
CA SER A 126 -1.26 -12.32 -3.23
C SER A 126 -2.15 -11.26 -3.89
N GLU A 127 -2.90 -11.69 -4.90
CA GLU A 127 -3.80 -10.83 -5.67
C GLU A 127 -5.22 -11.38 -5.63
N LEU A 128 -6.18 -10.48 -5.41
CA LEU A 128 -7.60 -10.75 -5.58
C LEU A 128 -8.12 -9.95 -6.78
N ASP A 129 -8.48 -10.67 -7.85
CA ASP A 129 -9.07 -10.05 -9.02
C ASP A 129 -10.48 -9.53 -8.70
N ILE A 130 -10.72 -8.26 -9.03
CA ILE A 130 -12.03 -7.62 -8.90
C ILE A 130 -12.75 -7.60 -10.25
N GLY A 131 -12.01 -7.66 -11.35
CA GLY A 131 -12.54 -7.63 -12.70
C GLY A 131 -12.69 -6.22 -13.27
N LYS A 132 -13.66 -6.04 -14.16
CA LYS A 132 -13.80 -4.79 -14.94
C LYS A 132 -14.28 -3.64 -14.05
N VAL A 133 -13.64 -2.48 -14.20
CA VAL A 133 -14.08 -1.21 -13.62
C VAL A 133 -15.27 -0.69 -14.44
N VAL A 134 -16.40 -0.50 -13.78
CA VAL A 134 -17.62 0.06 -14.39
C VAL A 134 -17.96 1.34 -13.65
N PRO A 135 -17.49 2.51 -14.11
CA PRO A 135 -17.80 3.77 -13.44
C PRO A 135 -19.29 4.12 -13.56
N ASP A 136 -19.79 4.90 -12.61
CA ASP A 136 -21.09 5.56 -12.69
C ASP A 136 -21.09 6.71 -13.72
N GLY A 137 -22.25 7.36 -13.89
CA GLY A 137 -22.42 8.46 -14.84
C GLY A 137 -21.57 9.71 -14.55
N GLU A 138 -20.92 9.78 -13.38
CA GLU A 138 -19.99 10.87 -13.01
C GLU A 138 -18.52 10.44 -13.18
N GLY A 139 -18.25 9.28 -13.77
CA GLY A 139 -16.90 8.74 -13.91
C GLY A 139 -16.29 8.28 -12.59
N LYS A 140 -17.12 7.96 -11.58
CA LYS A 140 -16.66 7.45 -10.28
C LYS A 140 -16.89 5.96 -10.20
N TRP A 141 -16.00 5.26 -9.52
CA TRP A 141 -16.10 3.83 -9.30
C TRP A 141 -15.85 3.50 -7.85
N GLN A 142 -16.66 2.61 -7.30
CA GLN A 142 -16.48 2.07 -5.96
C GLN A 142 -16.11 0.60 -6.07
N LEU A 143 -15.11 0.19 -5.29
CA LEU A 143 -14.76 -1.21 -5.12
C LEU A 143 -16.02 -1.97 -4.67
N PRO A 144 -16.47 -3.06 -5.33
CA PRO A 144 -17.69 -3.77 -4.94
C PRO A 144 -17.56 -4.38 -3.55
N GLU A 145 -18.71 -4.74 -2.96
CA GLU A 145 -18.69 -5.48 -1.71
C GLU A 145 -18.17 -6.89 -2.01
N LEU A 146 -17.24 -7.38 -1.20
CA LEU A 146 -16.73 -8.74 -1.35
C LEU A 146 -17.72 -9.78 -0.84
N VAL A 147 -18.61 -9.36 0.07
CA VAL A 147 -19.75 -10.11 0.54
C VAL A 147 -20.97 -9.22 0.42
N GLU A 148 -21.94 -9.64 -0.39
CA GLU A 148 -23.15 -8.87 -0.67
C GLU A 148 -23.92 -8.50 0.62
N GLY A 149 -24.21 -7.22 0.80
CA GLY A 149 -24.95 -6.67 1.94
C GLY A 149 -24.11 -6.45 3.20
N SER A 150 -22.80 -6.70 3.15
CA SER A 150 -21.92 -6.54 4.32
C SER A 150 -21.32 -5.14 4.45
N GLY A 151 -21.28 -4.36 3.37
CA GLY A 151 -20.50 -3.11 3.30
C GLY A 151 -18.98 -3.32 3.34
N VAL A 152 -18.49 -4.57 3.42
CA VAL A 152 -17.07 -4.91 3.45
C VAL A 152 -16.53 -5.01 2.02
N ARG A 153 -15.49 -4.22 1.73
CA ARG A 153 -14.87 -4.11 0.41
C ARG A 153 -13.41 -4.58 0.41
N LEU A 154 -12.80 -4.69 1.59
CA LEU A 154 -11.44 -5.22 1.78
C LEU A 154 -11.48 -6.59 2.46
N PRO A 155 -10.68 -7.58 2.02
CA PRO A 155 -10.83 -8.97 2.46
C PRO A 155 -10.60 -9.20 3.96
N ILE A 156 -9.59 -8.55 4.52
CA ILE A 156 -9.19 -8.67 5.93
C ILE A 156 -8.64 -7.33 6.45
N TYR A 157 -8.65 -7.16 7.78
CA TYR A 157 -8.16 -5.97 8.49
C TYR A 157 -6.63 -5.81 8.38
N GLN A 158 -6.18 -5.21 7.29
CA GLN A 158 -4.80 -4.77 7.06
C GLN A 158 -4.79 -3.64 6.01
N ASP A 159 -3.60 -3.19 5.64
CA ASP A 159 -3.38 -2.36 4.46
C ASP A 159 -3.50 -3.17 3.16
N TRP A 160 -3.88 -2.47 2.09
CA TRP A 160 -4.07 -3.03 0.76
C TRP A 160 -3.56 -2.08 -0.31
N ILE A 161 -3.18 -2.62 -1.45
CA ILE A 161 -2.93 -1.84 -2.65
C ILE A 161 -4.03 -2.17 -3.66
N LEU A 162 -4.85 -1.19 -4.03
CA LEU A 162 -5.77 -1.32 -5.16
C LEU A 162 -5.06 -0.87 -6.42
N VAL A 163 -5.11 -1.70 -7.46
CA VAL A 163 -4.55 -1.38 -8.78
C VAL A 163 -5.66 -1.40 -9.82
N LEU A 164 -5.72 -0.34 -10.63
CA LEU A 164 -6.53 -0.28 -11.85
C LEU A 164 -5.57 -0.22 -13.03
N GLU A 165 -5.59 -1.23 -13.92
CA GLU A 165 -4.73 -1.31 -15.11
C GLU A 165 -5.60 -1.28 -16.38
N ALA A 166 -5.20 -0.50 -17.39
CA ALA A 166 -5.87 -0.48 -18.68
C ALA A 166 -5.70 -1.82 -19.40
N ARG A 167 -6.74 -2.26 -20.11
CA ARG A 167 -6.77 -3.48 -20.93
C ARG A 167 -7.35 -3.24 -22.30
#